data_AF-A0A7V5LEH0-F1
#
_entry.id   AF-A0A7V5LEH0-F1
#
_cell.length_a   1.000
_cell.length_b   1.000
_cell.length_c   1.000
_cell.angle_alpha   90.00
_cell.angle_beta   90.00
_cell.angle_gamma   90.00
#
_symmetry.space_group_name_H-M   'P 1'
#
loop_
_entity.id
_entity.type
_entity.pdbx_description
1 polymer ?
#
loop_
_entity_poly.entity_id
_entity_poly.type
_entity_poly.pdbx_seq_one_letter_code
_entity_poly.pdbx_strand_id
1 'polypeptide(L)' 'MISLIKSLFWIAVLLLGAYFIMGMLGYKVNTRYFSYSQKQCKDRLKSCSSHLIHKGIDNAQCNFQCINPKLIIKKK' A
#
# COMPACT_ATOMS: atom_id res chain seq x y z
N MET A 1 0.92 -8.35 30.83
CA MET A 1 0.98 -9.26 29.65
C MET A 1 -0.40 -9.66 29.13
N ILE A 2 -1.36 -10.05 29.97
CA ILE A 2 -2.72 -10.49 29.58
C ILE A 2 -3.51 -9.42 28.77
N SER A 3 -3.32 -8.13 29.09
CA SER A 3 -4.00 -7.03 28.38
C SER A 3 -3.61 -6.91 26.90
N LEU A 4 -2.34 -7.17 26.56
CA LEU A 4 -1.85 -7.10 25.17
C LEU A 4 -2.44 -8.23 24.32
N ILE A 5 -2.53 -9.44 24.88
CA ILE A 5 -3.12 -10.59 24.19
C ILE A 5 -4.62 -10.36 23.95
N LYS A 6 -5.33 -9.82 24.94
CA LYS A 6 -6.75 -9.45 24.79
C LYS A 6 -6.93 -8.36 23.72
N SER A 7 -6.04 -7.38 23.65
CA SER A 7 -6.06 -6.33 22.63
C SER A 7 -5.83 -6.89 21.21
N LEU A 8 -4.82 -7.74 21.04
CA LEU A 8 -4.55 -8.42 19.76
C LEU A 8 -5.74 -9.25 19.28
N PHE A 9 -6.42 -9.93 20.21
CA PHE A 9 -7.64 -10.68 19.89
C PHE A 9 -8.75 -9.75 19.36
N TRP A 10 -9.03 -8.63 20.04
CA TRP A 10 -10.02 -7.66 19.58
C TRP A 10 -9.67 -7.05 18.22
N ILE A 11 -8.38 -6.75 17.99
CA ILE A 11 -7.90 -6.25 16.69
C ILE A 11 -8.13 -7.28 15.58
N ALA A 12 -7.84 -8.56 15.84
CA ALA A 12 -8.07 -9.63 14.87
C ALA A 12 -9.57 -9.79 14.53
N VAL A 13 -10.44 -9.76 15.54
CA VAL A 13 -11.90 -9.81 15.35
C VAL A 13 -12.39 -8.63 14.51
N LEU A 14 -11.93 -7.41 14.81
CA LEU A 14 -12.28 -6.21 14.04
C LEU A 14 -11.83 -6.29 12.58
N LEU A 15 -10.60 -6.75 12.33
CA LEU A 15 -10.07 -6.91 10.98
C LEU A 15 -10.88 -7.92 10.16
N LEU A 16 -11.25 -9.06 10.75
CA LEU A 16 -12.08 -10.07 10.10
C LEU A 16 -13.48 -9.54 9.81
N GLY A 17 -14.10 -8.84 10.76
CA GLY A 17 -15.40 -8.19 10.57
C GLY A 17 -15.37 -7.15 9.44
N ALA A 18 -14.37 -6.28 9.43
CA ALA A 18 -14.19 -5.28 8.38
C ALA A 18 -13.98 -5.93 7.00
N TYR A 19 -13.20 -7.01 6.90
CA TYR A 19 -13.00 -7.74 5.65
C TYR A 19 -14.31 -8.33 5.12
N PHE A 20 -15.14 -8.90 5.99
CA PHE A 20 -16.42 -9.47 5.61
C PHE A 20 -17.41 -8.39 5.14
N ILE A 21 -17.49 -7.26 5.86
CA ILE A 21 -18.32 -6.11 5.48
C ILE A 21 -17.87 -5.55 4.12
N MET A 22 -16.57 -5.40 3.90
CA MET A 22 -16.03 -4.99 2.60
C MET A 22 -16.46 -5.96 1.49
N GLY A 23 -16.41 -7.27 1.74
CA GLY A 23 -16.90 -8.29 0.80
C GLY A 23 -18.38 -8.16 0.47
N MET A 24 -19.24 -7.91 1.47
CA MET A 24 -20.69 -7.69 1.27
C MET A 24 -20.98 -6.42 0.48
N LEU A 25 -20.22 -5.35 0.71
CA LEU A 25 -20.29 -4.10 -0.05
C LEU A 25 -19.72 -4.22 -1.48
N GLY A 26 -19.26 -5.42 -1.87
CA GLY A 26 -18.70 -5.70 -3.18
C GLY A 26 -17.26 -5.21 -3.32
N TYR A 27 -16.56 -4.87 -2.25
CA TYR A 27 -15.15 -4.50 -2.31
C TYR A 27 -14.26 -5.75 -2.19
N LYS A 28 -13.35 -5.92 -3.14
CA LYS A 28 -12.28 -6.93 -3.10
C LYS A 28 -10.94 -6.27 -2.83
N VAL A 29 -10.19 -6.84 -1.89
CA VAL A 29 -8.78 -6.48 -1.67
C VAL A 29 -7.96 -6.98 -2.87
N ASN A 30 -7.30 -6.06 -3.56
CA ASN A 30 -6.45 -6.38 -4.70
C ASN A 30 -5.08 -6.87 -4.20
N THR A 31 -4.93 -8.17 -3.95
CA THR A 31 -3.66 -8.75 -3.45
C THR A 31 -2.48 -8.52 -4.42
N ARG A 32 -2.76 -8.43 -5.73
CA ARG A 32 -1.74 -8.12 -6.75
C ARG A 32 -1.30 -6.65 -6.74
N TYR A 33 -2.06 -5.77 -6.09
CA TYR A 33 -1.70 -4.36 -5.96
C TYR A 33 -0.34 -4.19 -5.31
N PHE A 34 -0.07 -4.90 -4.21
CA PHE A 34 1.18 -4.72 -3.47
C PHE A 34 2.39 -5.14 -4.31
N SER A 35 2.30 -6.26 -5.03
CA SER A 35 3.37 -6.69 -5.95
C SER A 35 3.57 -5.72 -7.11
N TYR A 36 2.49 -5.24 -7.72
CA TYR A 36 2.55 -4.32 -8.85
C TYR A 36 3.06 -2.93 -8.44
N SER A 37 2.53 -2.40 -7.35
CA SER A 37 2.92 -1.10 -6.78
C SER A 37 4.37 -1.10 -6.32
N GLN A 38 4.85 -2.21 -5.74
CA GLN A 38 6.25 -2.36 -5.37
C GLN A 38 7.17 -2.34 -6.60
N LYS A 39 6.79 -3.04 -7.69
CA LYS A 39 7.57 -3.04 -8.92
C LYS A 39 7.61 -1.65 -9.57
N GLN A 40 6.46 -1.01 -9.74
CA GLN A 40 6.38 0.37 -10.25
C GLN A 40 7.16 1.36 -9.39
N CYS A 41 7.06 1.26 -8.05
CA CYS A 41 7.78 2.13 -7.14
C CYS A 41 9.29 1.97 -7.28
N LYS A 42 9.78 0.72 -7.35
CA LYS A 42 11.20 0.44 -7.59
C LYS A 42 11.68 0.99 -8.92
N ASP A 43 10.89 0.85 -9.98
CA ASP A 43 11.24 1.38 -11.31
C ASP A 43 11.29 2.92 -11.31
N ARG A 44 10.33 3.59 -10.66
CA ARG A 44 10.33 5.05 -10.49
C ARG A 44 11.49 5.54 -9.63
N LEU A 45 11.82 4.84 -8.55
CA LEU A 45 12.98 5.15 -7.71
C LEU A 45 14.29 4.99 -8.48
N LYS A 46 14.42 3.93 -9.28
CA LYS A 46 15.61 3.71 -10.12
C LYS A 46 15.74 4.80 -11.18
N SER A 47 14.65 5.16 -11.84
CA SER A 47 14.62 6.26 -12.81
C SER A 47 14.95 7.61 -12.14
N CYS A 48 14.38 7.90 -10.97
CA CYS A 48 14.68 9.07 -10.16
C CYS A 48 16.17 9.12 -9.78
N SER A 49 16.74 8.01 -9.30
CA SER A 49 18.16 7.91 -8.94
C SER A 49 19.06 8.18 -10.15
N SER A 50 18.77 7.60 -11.31
CA SER A 50 19.50 7.89 -12.55
C SER A 50 19.39 9.37 -12.96
N HIS A 51 18.22 9.97 -12.79
CA HIS A 51 17.97 11.37 -13.14
C HIS A 51 18.64 12.34 -12.15
N LEU A 52 18.70 12.00 -10.86
CA LEU A 52 19.47 12.70 -9.82
C LEU A 52 20.97 12.69 -10.13
N ILE A 53 21.50 11.53 -10.54
CA ILE A 53 22.91 11.39 -10.94
C ILE A 53 23.21 12.25 -12.18
N HIS A 54 22.28 12.33 -13.14
CA HIS A 54 22.49 13.06 -14.39
C HIS A 54 22.21 14.57 -14.31
N LYS A 55 21.25 15.00 -13.48
CA LYS A 55 20.78 16.41 -13.44
C LYS A 55 21.16 17.17 -12.17
N GLY A 56 21.84 16.53 -11.22
CA GLY A 56 22.17 17.14 -9.93
C GLY A 56 20.94 17.24 -9.02
N ILE A 57 21.21 17.33 -7.72
CA ILE A 57 20.19 17.24 -6.65
C ILE A 57 19.16 18.38 -6.75
N ASP A 58 19.54 19.52 -7.33
CA ASP A 58 18.73 20.74 -7.39
C ASP A 58 17.52 20.71 -8.35
N ASN A 59 17.40 19.71 -9.24
CA ASN A 59 16.30 19.63 -10.23
C ASN A 59 15.46 18.33 -10.16
N ALA A 60 15.64 17.52 -9.12
CA ALA A 60 14.96 16.23 -9.02
C ALA A 60 13.55 16.34 -8.41
N GLN A 61 12.54 16.49 -9.26
CA GLN A 61 11.13 16.30 -8.89
C GLN A 61 10.80 14.80 -8.81
N CYS A 62 11.26 14.14 -7.74
CA CYS A 62 10.93 12.74 -7.51
C CYS A 62 9.65 12.61 -6.70
N ASN A 63 8.58 12.15 -7.34
CA ASN A 63 7.33 11.86 -6.66
C ASN A 63 7.39 10.46 -6.03
N PHE A 64 7.53 10.41 -4.71
CA PHE A 64 7.61 9.19 -3.90
C PHE A 64 6.25 8.56 -3.56
N GLN A 65 5.15 8.99 -4.20
CA GLN A 65 3.85 8.33 -4.04
C GLN A 65 3.85 6.95 -4.70
N CYS A 66 4.33 5.97 -3.93
CA CYS A 66 4.33 4.55 -4.25
C CYS A 66 3.05 3.82 -3.80
N ILE A 67 2.10 4.56 -3.24
CA ILE A 67 0.83 4.04 -2.74
C ILE A 67 -0.31 4.84 -3.37
N ASN A 68 -1.25 4.12 -4.00
CA ASN A 68 -2.44 4.63 -4.62
C ASN A 68 -3.65 3.89 -4.00
N PRO A 69 -4.28 4.49 -2.96
CA PRO A 69 -5.28 3.81 -2.12
C PRO A 69 -6.51 3.33 -2.91
N LYS A 70 -6.84 4.01 -4.03
CA LYS A 70 -7.92 3.62 -4.94
C LYS A 70 -7.71 2.27 -5.62
N LEU A 71 -6.48 1.76 -5.66
CA LEU A 71 -6.14 0.49 -6.30
C LEU A 71 -6.01 -0.68 -5.31
N ILE A 72 -5.94 -0.38 -4.00
CA ILE A 72 -5.89 -1.37 -2.90
C ILE A 72 -7.23 -2.06 -2.75
N ILE A 73 -8.31 -1.29 -2.78
CA ILE A 73 -9.68 -1.76 -2.64
C ILE A 73 -10.40 -1.52 -3.97
N LYS A 74 -10.74 -2.60 -4.68
CA LYS A 74 -11.52 -2.52 -5.92
C LYS A 74 -12.97 -2.85 -5.65
N LYS A 75 -13.90 -1.99 -6.07
CA LYS A 75 -15.30 -2.38 -6.17
C LYS A 75 -15.43 -3.43 -7.28
N LYS A 76 -16.12 -4.53 -6.99
CA LYS A 76 -16.39 -5.65 -7.87
C LYS A 76 -17.32 -5.21 -8.99
#